data_AF-A0A672JVY1-F1
#
_entry.id   AF-A0A672JVY1-F1
#
_cell.length_a   1.000
_cell.length_b   1.000
_cell.length_c   1.000
_cell.angle_alpha   90.00
_cell.angle_beta   90.00
_cell.angle_gamma   90.00
#
_symmetry.space_group_name_H-M   'P 1'
#
loop_
_entity.id
_entity.type
_entity.pdbx_description
1 polymer ?
#
loop_
_entity_poly.entity_id
_entity_poly.type
_entity_poly.pdbx_seq_one_letter_code
_entity_poly.pdbx_strand_id
1 'polypeptide(L)'
;MAAVALVQGASRGLGFEFCRYLLLNKSPAAVIATCRNPDAAQHLAALSAQHADRMIVLKLDVSREDDIKRAAESVKAAFGKVDLIINSSAMLHPVKYKISSCFELN
;
A
#
# COMPACT_ATOMS: atom_id res chain seq x y z
N MET A 1 13.79 14.41 2.42
CA MET A 1 13.27 13.05 2.71
C MET A 1 13.02 12.35 1.39
N ALA A 2 13.17 11.02 1.37
CA ALA A 2 12.79 10.15 0.25
C ALA A 2 11.29 10.30 -0.06
N ALA A 3 10.88 10.15 -1.32
CA ALA A 3 9.47 10.16 -1.68
C ALA A 3 8.78 8.91 -1.12
N VAL A 4 7.51 9.01 -0.73
CA VAL A 4 6.75 7.89 -0.15
C VAL A 4 5.61 7.52 -1.10
N ALA A 5 5.65 6.30 -1.63
CA ALA A 5 4.64 5.76 -2.53
C ALA A 5 3.80 4.69 -1.82
N LEU A 6 2.49 4.89 -1.76
CA LEU A 6 1.55 3.89 -1.28
C LEU A 6 0.92 3.17 -2.47
N VAL A 7 1.07 1.84 -2.52
CA VAL A 7 0.43 0.99 -3.53
C VAL A 7 -0.67 0.18 -2.87
N GLN A 8 -1.91 0.50 -3.21
CA GLN A 8 -3.09 -0.18 -2.71
C GLN A 8 -3.45 -1.37 -3.61
N GLY A 9 -3.58 -2.56 -3.02
CA GLY A 9 -3.89 -3.79 -3.77
C GLY A 9 -2.66 -4.49 -4.33
N ALA A 10 -1.58 -4.55 -3.55
CA ALA A 10 -0.26 -4.98 -4.00
C ALA A 10 0.00 -6.50 -3.98
N SER A 11 -0.94 -7.33 -3.51
CA SER A 11 -0.69 -8.78 -3.36
C SER A 11 -0.44 -9.54 -4.68
N ARG A 12 -0.85 -8.97 -5.84
CA ARG A 12 -0.74 -9.59 -7.16
C ARG A 12 -0.95 -8.57 -8.28
N GLY A 13 -0.77 -9.00 -9.53
CA GLY A 13 -1.13 -8.21 -10.72
C GLY A 13 -0.38 -6.88 -10.80
N LEU A 14 -1.06 -5.84 -11.30
CA LEU A 14 -0.46 -4.52 -11.50
C LEU A 14 0.08 -3.90 -10.21
N GLY A 15 -0.66 -3.99 -9.10
CA GLY A 15 -0.20 -3.48 -7.80
C GLY A 15 1.14 -4.08 -7.36
N PHE A 16 1.33 -5.39 -7.58
CA PHE A 16 2.60 -6.05 -7.28
C PHE A 16 3.73 -5.55 -8.20
N GLU A 17 3.48 -5.48 -9.50
CA GLU A 17 4.50 -5.01 -10.46
C GLU A 17 4.86 -3.53 -10.27
N PHE A 18 3.91 -2.68 -9.85
CA PHE A 18 4.23 -1.30 -9.46
C PHE A 18 5.19 -1.26 -8.27
N CYS A 19 4.98 -2.10 -7.25
CA CYS A 19 5.93 -2.19 -6.13
C CYS A 19 7.32 -2.58 -6.63
N ARG A 20 7.42 -3.62 -7.48
CA ARG A 20 8.69 -4.04 -8.08
C ARG A 20 9.35 -2.92 -8.87
N TYR A 21 8.61 -2.25 -9.74
CA TYR A 21 9.13 -1.18 -10.58
C TYR A 21 9.63 0.00 -9.75
N LEU A 22 8.87 0.44 -8.75
CA LEU A 22 9.27 1.52 -7.85
C LEU A 22 10.55 1.15 -7.08
N LEU A 23 10.71 -0.11 -6.67
CA LEU A 23 11.90 -0.60 -5.98
C LEU A 23 13.11 -0.79 -6.91
N LEU A 24 12.92 -1.04 -8.20
CA LEU A 24 14.04 -1.14 -9.16
C LEU A 24 14.69 0.23 -9.47
N ASN A 25 13.94 1.33 -9.29
CA ASN A 25 14.46 2.67 -9.56
C ASN A 25 15.50 3.10 -8.52
N LYS A 26 16.57 3.76 -9.00
CA LYS A 26 17.70 4.23 -8.17
C LYS A 26 17.38 5.46 -7.31
N SER A 27 16.22 6.08 -7.49
CA SER A 27 15.81 7.27 -6.74
C SER A 27 15.02 6.86 -5.50
N PRO A 28 15.22 7.51 -4.33
CA PRO A 28 14.77 6.97 -3.06
C PRO A 28 13.26 7.15 -2.90
N ALA A 29 12.52 6.11 -3.27
CA ALA A 29 11.12 5.94 -2.90
C ALA A 29 11.03 4.88 -1.80
N ALA A 30 10.40 5.23 -0.67
CA ALA A 30 9.86 4.23 0.24
C ALA A 30 8.52 3.74 -0.33
N VAL A 31 8.31 2.43 -0.33
CA VAL A 31 7.12 1.78 -0.87
C VAL A 31 6.30 1.18 0.27
N ILE A 32 5.06 1.64 0.40
CA ILE A 32 4.07 1.08 1.32
C ILE A 32 3.12 0.24 0.48
N ALA A 33 3.30 -1.07 0.52
CA ALA A 33 2.42 -2.00 -0.15
C ALA A 33 1.26 -2.39 0.77
N THR A 34 0.04 -2.38 0.27
CA THR A 34 -1.12 -2.82 1.08
C THR A 34 -1.86 -3.98 0.42
N CYS A 35 -2.31 -4.92 1.24
CA CYS A 35 -3.14 -6.04 0.79
C CYS A 35 -4.04 -6.59 1.89
N ARG A 36 -5.08 -7.36 1.53
CA ARG A 36 -6.07 -7.87 2.49
C ARG A 36 -5.51 -8.92 3.46
N ASN A 37 -4.62 -9.77 2.97
CA ASN A 37 -4.04 -10.87 3.73
C ASN A 37 -2.53 -10.95 3.47
N PRO A 38 -1.71 -10.19 4.23
CA PRO A 38 -0.25 -10.22 4.11
C PRO A 38 0.34 -11.62 4.29
N ASP A 39 -0.20 -12.41 5.23
CA ASP A 39 0.29 -13.76 5.54
C ASP A 39 0.13 -14.73 4.36
N ALA A 40 -0.85 -14.49 3.49
CA ALA A 40 -1.06 -15.28 2.27
C ALA A 40 -0.35 -14.69 1.02
N ALA A 41 0.26 -13.52 1.12
CA ALA A 41 0.86 -12.81 -0.02
C ALA A 41 2.37 -13.13 -0.17
N GLN A 42 2.69 -14.40 -0.44
CA GLN A 42 4.07 -14.91 -0.44
C GLN A 42 5.04 -14.11 -1.32
N HIS A 43 4.65 -13.76 -2.55
CA HIS A 43 5.49 -12.97 -3.45
C HIS A 43 5.74 -11.55 -2.91
N LEU A 44 4.73 -10.95 -2.27
CA LEU A 44 4.85 -9.62 -1.67
C LEU A 44 5.76 -9.65 -0.43
N ALA A 45 5.63 -10.70 0.39
CA ALA A 45 6.50 -10.92 1.54
C ALA A 45 7.97 -11.10 1.10
N ALA A 46 8.21 -11.90 0.05
CA ALA A 46 9.55 -12.08 -0.51
C ALA A 46 10.15 -10.76 -1.03
N LEU A 47 9.35 -9.96 -1.75
CA LEU A 47 9.77 -8.65 -2.24
C LEU A 47 10.10 -7.69 -1.09
N SER A 48 9.27 -7.67 -0.04
CA SER A 48 9.50 -6.85 1.15
C SER A 48 10.78 -7.27 1.88
N ALA A 49 11.07 -8.57 1.98
CA ALA A 49 12.29 -9.06 2.60
C ALA A 49 13.56 -8.65 1.82
N GLN A 50 13.49 -8.62 0.48
CA GLN A 50 14.59 -8.17 -0.39
C GLN A 50 14.85 -6.66 -0.29
N HIS A 51 13.86 -5.88 0.16
CA HIS A 51 13.90 -4.42 0.22
C HIS A 51 13.46 -3.90 1.60
N ALA A 52 13.85 -4.58 2.68
CA ALA A 52 13.36 -4.28 4.03
C ALA A 52 13.71 -2.87 4.52
N ASP A 53 14.68 -2.20 3.89
CA ASP A 53 15.09 -0.82 4.14
C ASP A 53 14.18 0.22 3.47
N ARG A 54 13.40 -0.18 2.44
CA ARG A 54 12.57 0.72 1.65
C ARG A 54 11.13 0.26 1.45
N MET A 55 10.75 -0.91 1.94
CA MET A 55 9.42 -1.46 1.74
C MET A 55 8.82 -1.98 3.03
N ILE A 56 7.56 -1.63 3.27
CA ILE A 56 6.72 -2.26 4.29
C ILE A 56 5.43 -2.78 3.68
N VAL A 57 4.85 -3.80 4.31
CA VAL A 57 3.56 -4.36 3.92
C VAL A 57 2.55 -4.11 5.03
N LEU A 58 1.42 -3.48 4.68
CA LEU A 58 0.31 -3.24 5.61
C LEU A 58 -0.93 -4.05 5.21
N LYS A 59 -1.65 -4.54 6.23
CA LYS A 59 -2.98 -5.11 6.03
C LYS A 59 -3.97 -3.99 5.71
N LEU A 60 -4.69 -4.12 4.60
CA LEU A 60 -5.77 -3.21 4.23
C LEU A 60 -6.84 -3.93 3.40
N ASP A 61 -8.05 -4.00 3.94
CA ASP A 61 -9.26 -4.25 3.16
C ASP A 61 -10.01 -2.94 2.92
N VAL A 62 -10.10 -2.51 1.66
CA VAL A 62 -10.77 -1.27 1.26
C VAL A 62 -12.28 -1.28 1.50
N SER A 63 -12.88 -2.44 1.74
CA SER A 63 -14.29 -2.55 2.13
C SER A 63 -14.52 -2.30 3.62
N ARG A 64 -13.45 -2.14 4.41
CA ARG A 64 -13.49 -1.95 5.87
C ARG A 64 -12.86 -0.63 6.27
N GLU A 65 -13.68 0.31 6.73
CA GLU A 65 -13.21 1.65 7.11
C GLU A 65 -12.16 1.62 8.23
N ASP A 66 -12.30 0.71 9.20
CA ASP A 66 -11.32 0.57 10.28
C ASP A 66 -9.94 0.10 9.77
N ASP A 67 -9.90 -0.70 8.71
CA ASP A 67 -8.65 -1.11 8.08
C ASP A 67 -7.98 0.10 7.41
N ILE A 68 -8.75 0.96 6.73
CA ILE A 68 -8.27 2.21 6.13
C ILE A 68 -7.68 3.13 7.20
N LYS A 69 -8.41 3.35 8.30
CA LYS A 69 -7.96 4.20 9.42
C LYS A 69 -6.67 3.67 10.04
N ARG A 70 -6.59 2.37 10.36
CA ARG A 70 -5.36 1.78 10.93
C ARG A 70 -4.17 1.85 9.98
N ALA A 71 -4.39 1.65 8.68
CA ALA A 71 -3.34 1.80 7.69
C ALA A 71 -2.85 3.26 7.62
N ALA A 72 -3.78 4.23 7.55
CA ALA A 72 -3.43 5.65 7.53
C ALA A 72 -2.64 6.09 8.77
N GLU A 73 -3.04 5.67 9.98
CA GLU A 73 -2.29 5.95 11.21
C GLU A 73 -0.89 5.32 11.20
N SER A 74 -0.77 4.09 10.71
CA SER A 74 0.54 3.42 10.58
C SER A 74 1.46 4.17 9.62
N VAL A 75 0.92 4.65 8.49
CA VAL A 75 1.66 5.44 7.51
C VAL A 75 2.07 6.80 8.08
N LYS A 76 1.16 7.48 8.77
CA LYS A 76 1.43 8.76 9.44
C LYS A 76 2.52 8.61 10.49
N ALA A 77 2.46 7.57 11.33
CA ALA A 77 3.45 7.31 12.35
C ALA A 77 4.84 6.99 11.77
N ALA A 78 4.90 6.24 10.67
CA ALA A 78 6.17 5.80 10.08
C ALA A 78 6.81 6.84 9.13
N PHE A 79 6.01 7.60 8.39
CA PHE A 79 6.48 8.44 7.28
C PHE A 79 6.02 9.90 7.35
N GLY A 80 4.99 10.20 8.15
CA GLY A 80 4.38 11.53 8.26
C GLY A 80 3.54 11.97 7.06
N LYS A 81 3.88 11.52 5.84
CA LYS A 81 3.20 11.87 4.59
C LYS A 81 3.26 10.75 3.54
N VAL A 82 2.47 10.91 2.48
CA VAL A 82 2.55 10.13 1.24
C VAL A 82 2.62 11.08 0.06
N ASP A 83 3.57 10.86 -0.86
CA ASP A 83 3.78 11.70 -2.04
C ASP A 83 3.05 11.14 -3.29
N LEU A 84 2.81 9.82 -3.32
CA LEU A 84 2.12 9.14 -4.42
C LEU A 84 1.21 8.03 -3.89
N ILE A 85 -0.03 7.99 -4.37
CA ILE A 85 -0.96 6.89 -4.13
C ILE A 85 -1.31 6.21 -5.45
N ILE A 86 -1.12 4.91 -5.53
CA ILE A 86 -1.56 4.06 -6.64
C ILE A 86 -2.69 3.17 -6.13
N ASN A 87 -3.92 3.44 -6.57
CA ASN A 87 -5.08 2.60 -6.26
C ASN A 87 -5.22 1.49 -7.33
N SER A 88 -4.81 0.27 -6.99
CA SER A 88 -4.80 -0.87 -7.92
C SER A 88 -5.69 -2.03 -7.50
N SER A 89 -6.47 -1.90 -6.42
CA SER A 89 -7.44 -2.95 -6.10
C SER A 89 -8.73 -2.82 -6.90
N ALA A 90 -9.26 -3.97 -7.31
CA ALA A 90 -10.47 -4.09 -8.08
C ALA A 90 -11.49 -4.91 -7.30
N MET A 91 -12.74 -4.47 -7.30
CA MET A 91 -13.89 -5.19 -6.75
C MET A 91 -14.98 -5.27 -7.82
N LEU A 92 -15.53 -6.46 -8.05
CA LEU A 92 -16.52 -6.71 -9.10
C LEU A 92 -17.96 -6.35 -8.67
N HIS A 93 -18.19 -5.99 -7.41
CA HIS A 93 -19.51 -5.62 -6.90
C HIS A 93 -19.47 -4.28 -6.17
N PRO A 94 -20.53 -3.45 -6.29
CA PRO A 94 -20.60 -2.17 -5.59
C PRO A 94 -20.60 -2.41 -4.08
N VAL A 95 -19.62 -1.82 -3.40
CA VAL A 95 -19.64 -1.69 -1.94
C VAL A 95 -20.79 -0.75 -1.56
N LYS A 96 -21.64 -1.13 -0.59
CA LYS A 96 -22.76 -0.32 -0.10
C LYS A 96 -22.34 0.98 0.62
N TYR A 97 -21.05 1.27 0.70
CA TYR A 97 -20.49 2.35 1.52
C TYR A 97 -19.88 3.45 0.64
N LYS A 98 -20.09 4.70 1.08
CA LYS A 98 -19.49 5.89 0.47
C LYS A 98 -17.98 5.86 0.74
N ILE A 99 -17.16 5.88 -0.31
CA ILE A 99 -15.71 6.01 -0.20
C ILE A 99 -15.38 7.49 0.07
N SER A 100 -15.76 8.01 1.23
CA SER A 100 -15.45 9.40 1.63
C SER A 100 -14.14 9.54 2.39
N SER A 101 -13.51 8.43 2.79
CA SER A 101 -12.36 8.41 3.70
C SER A 101 -11.07 7.84 3.10
N CYS A 102 -11.01 7.65 1.78
CA CYS A 102 -9.77 7.24 1.12
C CYS A 102 -8.76 8.38 1.11
N PHE A 103 -7.91 8.41 2.13
CA PHE A 103 -6.67 9.19 2.21
C PHE A 103 -6.86 10.71 2.03
N GLU A 104 -7.73 11.32 2.84
CA GLU A 104 -7.52 12.72 3.23
C GLU A 104 -6.31 12.77 4.18
N LEU A 105 -5.11 12.64 3.59
CA LEU A 105 -3.86 12.95 4.26
C LEU A 105 -3.73 14.47 4.25
N ASN A 106 -4.22 15.11 5.30
CA ASN A 106 -3.93 16.53 5.60
C ASN A 106 -2.43 16.73 5.84
#